data_AF-A0A0M9DLY2-F1
#
_entry.id   AF-A0A0M9DLY2-F1
#
_cell.length_a   1.000
_cell.length_b   1.000
_cell.length_c   1.000
_cell.angle_alpha   90.00
_cell.angle_beta   90.00
_cell.angle_gamma   90.00
#
_symmetry.space_group_name_H-M   'P 1'
#
loop_
_entity.id
_entity.type
_entity.pdbx_description
1 polymer ?
#
loop_
_entity_poly.entity_id
_entity_poly.type
_entity_poly.pdbx_seq_one_letter_code
_entity_poly.pdbx_strand_id
1 'polypeptide(L)' 'MELKICPQCNNKDIRKGIIRAAHAPLHMFPEESFKTNAPLNSHQRKNSKISSYYCQDCGYILGMFVDEPHNLS' A
#
# COMPACT_ATOMS: atom_id res chain seq x y z
N MET A 1 -10.74 8.64 -5.38
CA MET A 1 -10.86 9.18 -4.02
C MET A 1 -9.93 10.38 -3.92
N GLU A 2 -10.45 11.61 -3.87
CA GLU A 2 -9.64 12.83 -3.76
C GLU A 2 -9.47 13.28 -2.29
N LEU A 3 -8.95 12.41 -1.42
CA LEU A 3 -8.59 12.87 -0.09
C LEU A 3 -7.23 13.57 -0.15
N LYS A 4 -7.27 14.89 -0.39
CA LYS A 4 -6.08 15.76 -0.44
C LYS A 4 -5.56 16.16 0.95
N ILE A 5 -6.31 15.83 2.01
CA ILE A 5 -6.03 16.21 3.39
C ILE A 5 -6.26 15.00 4.29
N CYS A 6 -5.30 14.73 5.17
CA CYS A 6 -5.40 13.69 6.19
C CYS A 6 -6.47 14.09 7.24
N PRO A 7 -7.48 13.25 7.52
CA PRO A 7 -8.51 13.59 8.49
C PRO A 7 -8.02 13.52 9.95
N GLN A 8 -6.86 12.89 10.20
CA GLN A 8 -6.31 12.75 11.55
C GLN A 8 -5.43 13.95 11.96
N CYS A 9 -4.57 14.44 11.06
CA CYS A 9 -3.62 15.52 11.38
C CYS A 9 -3.71 16.75 10.47
N ASN A 10 -4.68 16.80 9.54
CA ASN A 10 -4.85 17.87 8.54
C ASN A 10 -3.65 18.11 7.61
N ASN A 11 -2.67 17.21 7.59
CA ASN A 11 -1.53 17.28 6.68
C ASN A 11 -1.97 16.95 5.23
N LYS A 12 -1.25 17.51 4.24
CA LYS A 12 -1.51 17.35 2.81
C LYS A 12 -0.56 16.37 2.11
N ASP A 13 0.51 15.91 2.77
CA ASP A 13 1.43 14.90 2.22
C ASP A 13 0.80 13.51 2.31
N ILE A 14 0.01 13.18 1.29
CA ILE A 14 -0.61 11.88 1.10
C ILE A 14 0.17 11.11 0.04
N ARG A 15 0.65 9.92 0.41
CA ARG A 15 1.47 9.06 -0.46
C ARG A 15 0.78 7.75 -0.76
N LYS A 16 1.22 7.11 -1.84
CA LYS A 16 0.78 5.77 -2.23
C LYS A 16 1.82 4.73 -1.79
N GLY A 17 1.34 3.63 -1.22
CA GLY A 17 2.15 2.51 -0.78
C GLY A 17 1.46 1.18 -1.02
N ILE A 18 2.21 0.09 -0.84
CA ILE A 18 1.74 -1.28 -0.98
C ILE A 18 1.85 -1.95 0.39
N ILE A 19 0.76 -2.52 0.88
CA ILE A 19 0.71 -3.29 2.11
C ILE A 19 1.10 -4.73 1.80
N ARG A 20 2.01 -5.28 2.62
CA ARG A 20 2.48 -6.65 2.50
C ARG A 20 2.60 -7.30 3.87
N ALA A 21 2.22 -8.56 3.97
CA ALA A 21 2.57 -9.41 5.10
C ALA A 21 3.95 -10.03 4.86
N ALA A 22 4.85 -9.95 5.84
CA ALA A 22 6.10 -10.70 5.84
C ALA A 22 6.18 -11.53 7.12
N HIS A 23 5.90 -12.84 7.05
CA HIS A 23 5.91 -13.87 8.11
C HIS A 23 5.25 -13.55 9.48
N ALA A 24 4.95 -12.30 9.84
CA ALA A 24 4.11 -11.89 10.97
C ALA A 24 3.66 -10.41 10.84
N PRO A 25 4.54 -9.39 10.72
CA PRO A 25 4.10 -8.00 10.59
C PRO A 25 3.58 -7.63 9.19
N LEU A 26 2.54 -6.80 9.18
CA LEU A 26 2.14 -6.03 8.01
C LEU A 26 3.05 -4.80 7.88
N HIS A 27 3.70 -4.69 6.73
CA HIS A 27 4.53 -3.54 6.38
C HIS A 27 3.93 -2.81 5.19
N MET A 28 4.01 -1.48 5.23
CA MET A 28 3.72 -0.64 4.09
C MET A 28 5.03 -0.22 3.44
N PHE A 29 5.11 -0.40 2.13
CA PHE A 29 6.26 -0.01 1.32
C PHE A 29 5.85 1.13 0.38
N PRO A 30 6.68 2.16 0.18
CA PRO A 30 6.43 3.16 -0.86
C PRO A 30 6.26 2.49 -2.23
N GLU A 31 5.32 2.96 -3.05
CA GLU A 31 5.04 2.34 -4.36
C GLU A 31 6.29 2.26 -5.25
N GLU A 32 7.15 3.28 -5.21
CA GLU A 32 8.38 3.37 -6.00
C GLU A 32 9.40 2.28 -5.63
N SER A 33 9.47 1.90 -4.35
CA SER A 33 10.37 0.84 -3.86
C SER A 33 10.05 -0.55 -4.41
N PHE A 34 8.87 -0.70 -5.01
CA PHE A 34 8.44 -1.94 -5.64
C PHE A 34 9.16 -2.23 -6.96
N LYS A 35 9.57 -1.18 -7.71
CA LYS A 35 10.22 -1.35 -9.01
C LYS A 35 11.65 -1.89 -8.89
N THR A 36 12.30 -1.60 -7.77
CA THR A 36 13.70 -1.94 -7.51
C THR A 36 13.88 -3.23 -6.71
N ASN A 37 12.87 -3.65 -5.92
CA ASN A 37 12.97 -4.79 -5.02
C ASN A 37 11.78 -5.76 -5.15
N ALA A 38 11.69 -6.52 -6.24
CA ALA A 38 10.86 -7.72 -6.24
C ALA A 38 11.50 -8.88 -7.04
N PRO A 39 11.39 -10.16 -6.60
CA PRO A 39 10.42 -10.64 -5.60
C PRO A 39 10.95 -11.68 -4.59
N LEU A 40 10.66 -11.48 -3.30
CA LEU A 40 10.66 -12.59 -2.31
C LEU A 40 9.45 -13.54 -2.48
N ASN A 41 8.46 -13.17 -3.32
CA ASN A 41 7.29 -14.00 -3.65
C ASN A 41 7.13 -14.22 -5.17
N SER A 42 8.22 -14.56 -5.87
CA SER A 42 8.21 -14.86 -7.31
C SER A 42 7.27 -16.02 -7.68
N HIS A 43 6.86 -16.81 -6.67
CA HIS A 43 5.95 -17.94 -6.79
C HIS A 43 4.45 -17.56 -6.79
N GLN A 44 4.05 -16.37 -6.37
CA GLN A 44 2.65 -15.92 -6.34
C GLN A 44 2.33 -14.89 -7.44
N ARG A 45 2.73 -15.16 -8.69
CA ARG A 45 2.44 -14.27 -9.85
C ARG A 45 0.95 -13.92 -10.05
N LYS A 46 0.03 -14.54 -9.31
CA LYS A 46 -1.43 -14.41 -9.48
C LYS A 46 -2.15 -13.77 -8.30
N ASN A 47 -1.45 -13.27 -7.28
CA ASN A 47 -2.13 -12.65 -6.14
C ASN A 47 -2.17 -11.13 -6.33
N SER A 48 -3.36 -10.55 -6.19
CA SER A 48 -3.53 -9.10 -6.19
C SER A 48 -2.73 -8.45 -5.09
N LYS A 49 -2.16 -7.28 -5.39
CA LYS A 49 -1.59 -6.41 -4.35
C LYS A 49 -2.69 -5.70 -3.59
N ILE A 50 -2.34 -5.24 -2.38
CA ILE A 50 -3.12 -4.27 -1.64
C ILE A 50 -2.37 -2.93 -1.70
N SER A 51 -2.85 -2.01 -2.53
CA SER A 51 -2.37 -0.62 -2.55
C SER A 51 -3.09 0.20 -1.49
N SER A 52 -2.47 1.27 -1.00
CA SER A 52 -3.03 2.13 0.04
C SER A 52 -2.60 3.58 -0.17
N TYR A 53 -3.48 4.51 0.18
CA TYR A 53 -3.12 5.91 0.40
C TYR A 53 -2.92 6.14 1.90
N TYR A 54 -1.82 6.79 2.28
CA TYR A 54 -1.49 7.06 3.67
C TYR A 54 -0.91 8.46 3.84
N CYS A 55 -1.09 9.03 5.03
CA CYS A 55 -0.45 10.28 5.40
C CYS A 55 1.01 10.01 5.77
N GLN A 56 1.95 10.69 5.12
CA GLN A 56 3.38 10.54 5.38
C GLN A 56 3.77 10.98 6.80
N ASP A 57 3.01 11.91 7.37
CA ASP A 57 3.31 12.54 8.66
C ASP A 57 2.84 11.70 9.85
N CYS A 58 1.56 11.33 9.87
CA CYS A 58 0.99 10.58 11.01
C CYS A 58 0.74 9.08 10.72
N GLY A 59 0.95 8.62 9.49
CA GLY A 59 0.71 7.23 9.11
C GLY A 59 -0.76 6.82 8.95
N TYR A 60 -1.71 7.75 9.11
CA TYR A 60 -3.13 7.46 8.91
C TYR A 60 -3.38 6.88 7.52
N ILE A 61 -4.17 5.80 7.44
CA ILE A 61 -4.52 5.15 6.18
C ILE A 61 -5.87 5.68 5.70
N LEU A 62 -5.86 6.29 4.52
CA LEU A 62 -7.02 6.95 3.93
C LEU A 62 -7.91 5.96 3.16
N GLY A 63 -7.31 4.90 2.66
CA GLY A 63 -8.01 3.83 1.96
C GLY A 63 -7.05 2.75 1.49
N MET A 64 -7.57 1.52 1.40
CA MET A 64 -6.87 0.34 0.89
C MET A 64 -7.65 -0.23 -0.29
N PHE A 65 -6.94 -0.72 -1.29
CA PHE A 65 -7.51 -1.17 -2.56
C PHE A 65 -6.86 -2.49 -2.96
N VAL A 66 -7.69 -3.44 -3.39
CA VAL A 66 -7.24 -4.63 -4.09
C VAL A 66 -7.06 -4.24 -5.55
N ASP A 67 -5.82 -4.24 -6.04
CA ASP A 67 -5.49 -3.71 -7.38
C ASP A 67 -6.10 -4.58 -8.51
N GLU A 68 -6.04 -5.91 -8.36
CA GLU A 68 -6.58 -6.89 -9.31
C GLU A 68 -7.59 -7.81 -8.62
N PRO A 69 -8.83 -7.36 -8.34
CA PRO A 69 -9.79 -8.12 -7.54
C PRO A 69 -10.28 -9.44 -8.17
N HIS A 70 -9.88 -9.74 -9.41
CA HIS A 70 -10.16 -11.03 -10.07
C HIS A 70 -9.03 -12.05 -9.85
N ASN A 71 -7.92 -11.61 -9.27
CA ASN A 71 -6.71 -12.36 -8.96
C ASN A 71 -6.62 -12.56 -7.44
N LEU A 72 -7.70 -13.07 -6.84
CA LEU A 72 -7.75 -13.45 -5.43
C LEU A 72 -7.38 -14.94 -5.32
N SER A 73 -6.43 -15.28 -4.45
CA SER A 73 -6.05 -16.66 -4.15
C SER A 73 -6.76 -17.19 -2.91
#